data_AF-A0A6G3PS50-F1
#
_entry.id   AF-A0A6G3PS50-F1
#
_cell.length_a   1.000
_cell.length_b   1.000
_cell.length_c   1.000
_cell.angle_alpha   90.00
_cell.angle_beta   90.00
_cell.angle_gamma   90.00
#
_symmetry.space_group_name_H-M   'P 1'
#
loop_
_entity.id
_entity.type
_entity.pdbx_description
1 polymer ?
#
loop_
_entity_poly.entity_id
_entity_poly.type
_entity_poly.pdbx_seq_one_letter_code
_entity_poly.pdbx_strand_id
1 'polypeptide(L)'
;HLAAAALDRPDWRAEARAALLGALTAAGDDLIRDSALCHGWSGLLQIVLRTAHDTADPALHTAADRLALRTLEGFDPKAPFGYRYAHALARRPLDRPGFLEGAAGIALALHTYATGKPPVTSWDGALLLT
;
A
#
# COMPACT_ATOMS: atom_id res chain seq x y z
N HIS A 1 9.37 2.12 12.03
CA HIS A 1 9.29 3.56 12.35
C HIS A 1 8.71 3.81 13.75
N LEU A 2 7.48 3.36 14.04
CA LEU A 2 6.81 3.62 15.32
C LEU A 2 7.56 3.11 16.57
N ALA A 3 8.06 1.87 16.56
CA ALA A 3 8.86 1.35 17.67
C ALA A 3 10.12 2.18 17.94
N ALA A 4 10.77 2.65 16.87
CA ALA A 4 11.94 3.50 16.94
C ALA A 4 11.61 4.91 17.47
N ALA A 5 10.40 5.41 17.23
CA ALA A 5 9.92 6.65 17.83
C ALA A 5 9.57 6.47 19.32
N ALA A 6 8.89 5.37 19.67
CA ALA A 6 8.48 5.09 21.04
C ALA A 6 9.66 4.85 22.00
N LEU A 7 10.77 4.30 21.50
CA LEU A 7 11.95 3.96 22.30
C LEU A 7 13.14 4.91 22.06
N ASP A 8 12.95 5.99 21.30
CA ASP A 8 13.98 6.96 20.92
C ASP A 8 15.25 6.29 20.33
N ARG A 9 15.05 5.40 19.37
CA ARG A 9 16.10 4.61 18.69
C ARG A 9 16.33 5.10 17.26
N PRO A 10 17.21 6.09 17.04
CA PRO A 10 17.45 6.63 15.69
C PRO A 10 18.04 5.60 14.73
N ASP A 11 18.80 4.63 15.23
CA ASP A 11 19.33 3.50 14.47
C ASP A 11 18.20 2.61 13.90
N TRP A 12 17.17 2.33 14.70
CA TRP A 12 16.00 1.58 14.23
C TRP A 12 15.16 2.36 13.21
N ARG A 13 15.16 3.70 13.28
CA ARG A 13 14.53 4.52 12.23
C ARG A 13 15.27 4.37 10.91
N ALA A 14 16.61 4.40 10.94
CA ALA A 14 17.43 4.21 9.77
C ALA A 14 17.26 2.80 9.16
N GLU A 15 17.23 1.76 10.01
CA GLU A 15 16.97 0.38 9.56
C GLU A 15 15.58 0.22 8.95
N ALA A 16 14.53 0.77 9.58
CA ALA A 16 13.18 0.72 9.03
C ALA A 16 13.09 1.42 7.66
N ARG A 17 13.78 2.55 7.51
CA ARG A 17 13.88 3.26 6.22
C ARG A 17 14.62 2.41 5.18
N ALA A 18 15.75 1.82 5.54
CA ALA A 18 16.52 0.95 4.65
C ALA A 18 15.71 -0.27 4.21
N ALA A 19 14.96 -0.89 5.13
CA ALA A 19 14.08 -2.01 4.83
C ALA A 19 12.96 -1.62 3.86
N LEU A 20 12.31 -0.47 4.06
CA LEU A 20 11.28 0.03 3.15
C LEU A 20 11.84 0.30 1.75
N LEU A 21 13.00 0.97 1.65
CA LEU A 21 13.64 1.24 0.36
C LEU A 21 14.10 -0.05 -0.34
N GLY A 22 14.57 -1.04 0.41
CA GLY A 22 14.89 -2.37 -0.10
C GLY A 22 13.65 -3.08 -0.65
N ALA A 23 12.53 -3.04 0.08
CA ALA A 23 11.26 -3.60 -0.37
C ALA A 23 10.76 -2.90 -1.65
N LEU A 24 10.87 -1.57 -1.73
CA LEU A 24 10.52 -0.81 -2.93
C LEU A 24 11.40 -1.16 -4.14
N THR A 25 12.68 -1.45 -3.91
CA THR A 25 13.62 -1.85 -4.97
C THR A 25 13.31 -3.26 -5.47
N ALA A 26 12.89 -4.16 -4.58
CA ALA A 26 12.55 -5.54 -4.92
C ALA A 26 11.12 -5.70 -5.49
N ALA A 27 10.22 -4.75 -5.21
CA ALA A 27 8.84 -4.81 -5.63
C ALA A 27 8.71 -4.89 -7.16
N GLY A 28 7.99 -5.89 -7.64
CA GLY A 28 7.79 -6.17 -9.05
C GLY A 28 6.67 -7.18 -9.26
N ASP A 29 6.23 -7.34 -10.51
CA ASP A 29 5.08 -8.15 -10.90
C ASP A 29 5.26 -9.66 -10.56
N ASP A 30 6.50 -10.13 -10.37
CA ASP A 30 6.78 -11.50 -9.93
C ASP A 30 6.39 -11.76 -8.46
N LEU A 31 6.50 -10.73 -7.62
CA LEU A 31 6.23 -10.79 -6.18
C LEU A 31 4.83 -10.28 -5.84
N ILE A 32 4.36 -9.25 -6.54
CA ILE A 32 3.08 -8.60 -6.26
C ILE A 32 2.15 -8.82 -7.44
N ARG A 33 1.08 -9.61 -7.22
CA ARG A 33 0.26 -10.16 -8.29
C ARG A 33 -1.12 -9.53 -8.44
N ASP A 34 -1.48 -8.64 -7.52
CA ASP A 34 -2.75 -7.93 -7.55
C ASP A 34 -2.63 -6.57 -6.87
N SER A 35 -3.74 -5.85 -6.84
CA SER A 35 -3.81 -4.50 -6.29
C SER A 35 -4.27 -4.45 -4.84
N ALA A 36 -4.56 -5.58 -4.17
CA ALA A 36 -5.18 -5.59 -2.84
C ALA A 36 -4.29 -5.00 -1.72
N LEU A 37 -4.87 -4.78 -0.53
CA LEU A 37 -4.13 -4.28 0.63
C LEU A 37 -3.23 -5.34 1.27
N CYS A 38 -3.65 -6.60 1.31
CA CYS A 38 -2.99 -7.64 2.09
C CYS A 38 -1.54 -7.93 1.64
N HIS A 39 -1.32 -7.97 0.34
CA HIS A 39 -0.05 -8.31 -0.31
C HIS A 39 0.00 -7.80 -1.76
N GLY A 40 -0.82 -6.80 -2.06
CA GLY A 40 -0.92 -6.17 -3.37
C GLY A 40 -0.30 -4.78 -3.37
N TRP A 41 -0.38 -4.13 -4.53
CA TRP A 41 0.17 -2.79 -4.75
C TRP A 41 -0.40 -1.73 -3.82
N SER A 42 -1.69 -1.79 -3.48
CA SER A 42 -2.31 -0.81 -2.57
C SER A 42 -1.79 -0.88 -1.15
N GLY A 43 -1.42 -2.08 -0.68
CA GLY A 43 -0.83 -2.25 0.66
C GLY A 43 0.51 -1.55 0.76
N LEU A 44 1.37 -1.78 -0.22
CA LEU A 44 2.67 -1.12 -0.31
C LEU A 44 2.53 0.40 -0.48
N LEU A 45 1.58 0.84 -1.31
CA LEU A 45 1.23 2.26 -1.47
C LEU A 45 0.87 2.90 -0.12
N GLN A 46 -0.04 2.30 0.66
CA GLN A 46 -0.47 2.87 1.94
C GLN A 46 0.69 2.95 2.95
N ILE A 47 1.58 1.95 3.02
CA ILE A 47 2.77 1.99 3.88
C ILE A 47 3.68 3.17 3.50
N VAL A 48 3.91 3.36 2.20
CA VAL A 48 4.75 4.45 1.69
C VAL A 48 4.12 5.80 1.98
N LEU A 49 2.82 5.98 1.72
CA LEU A 49 2.10 7.22 2.02
C LEU A 49 2.20 7.60 3.49
N ARG A 50 2.00 6.62 4.40
CA ARG A 50 2.12 6.88 5.83
C ARG A 50 3.55 7.28 6.21
N THR A 51 4.54 6.58 5.70
CA THR A 51 5.95 6.89 5.99
C THR A 51 6.38 8.24 5.41
N ALA A 52 5.89 8.59 4.21
CA ALA A 52 6.15 9.87 3.56
C ALA A 52 5.59 11.04 4.37
N HIS A 53 4.38 10.88 4.91
CA HIS A 53 3.76 11.86 5.79
C HIS A 53 4.59 12.12 7.05
N ASP A 54 5.18 11.07 7.65
CA ASP A 54 5.94 11.19 8.89
C ASP A 54 7.36 11.74 8.71
N THR A 55 7.96 11.56 7.53
CA THR A 55 9.40 11.79 7.31
C THR A 55 9.74 12.89 6.32
N ALA A 56 8.75 13.43 5.60
CA ALA A 56 8.91 14.43 4.53
C ALA A 56 9.94 14.02 3.44
N ASP A 57 10.23 12.73 3.29
CA ASP A 57 11.24 12.21 2.35
C ASP A 57 10.73 12.31 0.89
N PRO A 58 11.38 13.09 0.01
CA PRO A 58 10.95 13.24 -1.39
C PRO A 58 11.01 11.92 -2.20
N ALA A 59 11.90 10.99 -1.83
CA ALA A 59 12.01 9.71 -2.51
C ALA A 59 10.75 8.86 -2.28
N LEU A 60 10.14 8.95 -1.09
CA LEU A 60 8.91 8.24 -0.77
C LEU A 60 7.70 8.82 -1.50
N HIS A 61 7.65 10.13 -1.71
CA HIS A 61 6.61 10.76 -2.53
C HIS A 61 6.69 10.28 -3.99
N THR A 62 7.89 10.25 -4.56
CA THR A 62 8.11 9.71 -5.92
C THR A 62 7.74 8.23 -6.00
N ALA A 63 8.03 7.44 -4.97
CA ALA A 63 7.62 6.04 -4.90
C ALA A 63 6.10 5.89 -4.82
N ALA A 64 5.41 6.74 -4.04
CA ALA A 64 3.96 6.75 -3.93
C ALA A 64 3.29 7.01 -5.29
N ASP A 65 3.78 7.97 -6.08
CA ASP A 65 3.26 8.25 -7.43
C ASP A 65 3.34 7.01 -8.33
N ARG A 66 4.48 6.32 -8.33
CA ARG A 66 4.68 5.11 -9.12
C ARG A 66 3.75 3.98 -8.68
N LEU A 67 3.61 3.78 -7.37
CA LEU A 67 2.76 2.73 -6.80
C LEU A 67 1.26 3.02 -7.04
N ALA A 68 0.85 4.29 -6.99
CA ALA A 68 -0.51 4.69 -7.33
C ALA A 68 -0.82 4.41 -8.80
N LEU A 69 0.09 4.77 -9.71
CA LEU A 69 -0.04 4.42 -11.12
C LEU A 69 -0.14 2.89 -11.31
N ARG A 70 0.73 2.13 -10.63
CA ARG A 70 0.75 0.67 -10.76
C ARG A 70 -0.52 0.01 -10.21
N THR A 71 -1.08 0.58 -9.16
CA THR A 71 -2.39 0.18 -8.61
C THR A 71 -3.53 0.52 -9.58
N LEU A 72 -3.48 1.66 -10.27
CA LEU A 72 -4.50 2.04 -11.26
C LEU A 72 -4.47 1.16 -12.51
N GLU A 73 -3.28 0.70 -12.94
CA GLU A 73 -3.15 -0.20 -14.09
C GLU A 73 -3.84 -1.56 -13.88
N GLY A 74 -4.08 -1.96 -12.62
CA GLY A 74 -4.87 -3.15 -12.29
C GLY A 74 -6.37 -3.00 -12.48
N PHE A 75 -6.87 -1.79 -12.79
CA PHE A 75 -8.29 -1.53 -12.96
C PHE A 75 -8.80 -2.09 -14.30
N ASP A 76 -9.84 -2.91 -14.22
CA ASP A 76 -10.62 -3.41 -15.35
C ASP A 76 -12.08 -2.96 -15.21
N PRO A 77 -12.58 -2.05 -16.08
CA PRO A 77 -13.97 -1.59 -16.04
C PRO A 77 -14.99 -2.70 -16.32
N LYS A 78 -14.56 -3.88 -16.82
CA LYS A 78 -15.42 -5.04 -17.03
C LYS A 78 -15.53 -5.95 -15.80
N ALA A 79 -14.70 -5.74 -14.77
CA ALA A 79 -14.83 -6.45 -13.50
C ALA A 79 -15.95 -5.82 -12.65
N PRO A 80 -16.80 -6.62 -11.96
CA PRO A 80 -17.90 -6.11 -11.14
C PRO A 80 -17.53 -4.99 -10.15
N PHE A 81 -16.30 -5.01 -9.63
CA PHE A 81 -15.78 -4.01 -8.70
C PHE A 81 -14.51 -3.32 -9.20
N GLY A 82 -14.24 -3.38 -10.51
CA GLY A 82 -13.06 -2.76 -11.11
C GLY A 82 -11.74 -3.52 -10.93
N TYR A 83 -11.64 -4.41 -9.95
CA TYR A 83 -10.40 -5.15 -9.64
C TYR A 83 -10.66 -6.64 -9.45
N ARG A 84 -9.66 -7.44 -9.83
CA ARG A 84 -9.63 -8.88 -9.58
C ARG A 84 -8.49 -9.25 -8.66
N TYR A 85 -8.77 -10.17 -7.77
CA TYR A 85 -7.86 -10.64 -6.73
C TYR A 85 -7.31 -12.02 -7.07
N ALA A 86 -5.98 -12.19 -6.96
CA ALA A 86 -5.27 -13.41 -7.33
C ALA A 86 -5.05 -14.28 -6.08
N HIS A 87 -6.00 -15.18 -5.79
CA HIS A 87 -5.86 -16.10 -4.66
C HIS A 87 -5.19 -17.42 -5.07
N ALA A 88 -4.15 -17.84 -4.36
CA ALA A 88 -3.35 -19.03 -4.69
C ALA A 88 -4.16 -20.34 -4.79
N LEU A 89 -5.23 -20.47 -4.02
CA LEU A 89 -6.10 -21.66 -4.03
C LEU A 89 -7.29 -21.55 -5.01
N ALA A 90 -7.49 -20.40 -5.64
CA ALA A 90 -8.61 -20.20 -6.55
C ALA A 90 -8.23 -20.56 -7.98
N ARG A 91 -9.11 -21.28 -8.69
CA ARG A 91 -8.88 -21.65 -10.11
C ARG A 91 -8.96 -20.45 -11.06
N ARG A 92 -9.56 -19.34 -10.62
CA ARG A 92 -9.75 -18.11 -11.38
C ARG A 92 -9.63 -16.91 -10.42
N PRO A 93 -9.23 -15.72 -10.93
CA PRO A 93 -9.26 -14.50 -10.14
C PRO A 93 -10.66 -14.21 -9.59
N LEU A 94 -10.71 -13.60 -8.41
CA LEU A 94 -11.94 -13.37 -7.66
C LEU A 94 -12.34 -11.89 -7.71
N ASP A 95 -13.63 -11.61 -7.86
CA ASP A 95 -14.18 -10.25 -7.77
C ASP A 95 -14.55 -9.96 -6.31
N ARG A 96 -13.58 -9.47 -5.52
CA ARG A 96 -13.76 -9.19 -4.08
C ARG A 96 -14.11 -7.70 -3.87
N PRO A 97 -15.22 -7.36 -3.20
CA PRO A 97 -15.55 -5.97 -2.90
C PRO A 97 -14.94 -5.45 -1.59
N GLY A 98 -14.47 -6.35 -0.73
CA GLY A 98 -14.14 -6.06 0.68
C GLY A 98 -12.86 -5.27 0.91
N PHE A 99 -12.52 -5.11 2.20
CA PHE A 99 -11.39 -4.32 2.66
C PHE A 99 -10.02 -4.92 2.29
N LEU A 100 -9.67 -6.08 2.84
CA LEU A 100 -8.29 -6.56 2.80
C LEU A 100 -7.84 -7.08 1.42
N GLU A 101 -8.75 -7.73 0.70
CA GLU A 101 -8.49 -8.42 -0.56
C GLU A 101 -9.23 -7.80 -1.76
N GLY A 102 -9.98 -6.71 -1.53
CA GLY A 102 -10.99 -6.25 -2.47
C GLY A 102 -10.94 -4.77 -2.81
N ALA A 103 -11.84 -4.38 -3.69
CA ALA A 103 -11.91 -3.05 -4.28
C ALA A 103 -12.05 -1.93 -3.24
N ALA A 104 -12.74 -2.15 -2.11
CA ALA A 104 -12.88 -1.12 -1.08
C ALA A 104 -11.53 -0.71 -0.48
N GLY A 105 -10.65 -1.68 -0.16
CA GLY A 105 -9.32 -1.36 0.35
C GLY A 105 -8.42 -0.66 -0.68
N ILE A 106 -8.53 -1.08 -1.94
CA ILE A 106 -7.81 -0.48 -3.06
C ILE A 106 -8.22 1.00 -3.22
N ALA A 107 -9.53 1.24 -3.24
CA ALA A 107 -10.07 2.59 -3.33
C ALA A 107 -9.65 3.47 -2.15
N LEU A 108 -9.58 2.92 -0.94
CA LEU A 108 -9.13 3.65 0.24
C LEU A 108 -7.66 4.08 0.14
N ALA A 109 -6.75 3.21 -0.32
CA ALA A 109 -5.34 3.57 -0.53
C ALA A 109 -5.18 4.64 -1.63
N LEU A 110 -5.88 4.47 -2.75
CA LEU A 110 -5.90 5.47 -3.82
C LEU A 110 -6.52 6.81 -3.38
N HIS A 111 -7.50 6.77 -2.48
CA HIS A 111 -8.08 7.98 -1.90
C HIS A 111 -7.08 8.72 -0.98
N THR A 112 -6.34 7.98 -0.14
CA THR A 112 -5.23 8.55 0.65
C THR A 112 -4.22 9.23 -0.27
N TYR A 113 -3.82 8.56 -1.36
CA TYR A 113 -2.91 9.12 -2.36
C TYR A 113 -3.48 10.42 -2.98
N ALA A 114 -4.70 10.36 -3.51
CA ALA A 114 -5.32 11.47 -4.22
C ALA A 114 -5.53 12.72 -3.35
N THR A 115 -5.77 12.52 -2.04
CA THR A 115 -5.97 13.62 -1.11
C THR A 115 -4.67 14.14 -0.50
N GLY A 116 -3.59 13.35 -0.53
CA GLY A 116 -2.31 13.66 0.11
C GLY A 116 -2.42 13.83 1.63
N LYS A 117 -3.48 13.29 2.25
CA LYS A 117 -3.79 13.46 3.67
C LYS A 117 -3.95 12.10 4.35
N PRO A 118 -3.61 11.98 5.65
CA PRO A 118 -3.92 10.78 6.42
C PRO A 118 -5.42 10.44 6.39
N PRO A 119 -5.80 9.16 6.47
CA PRO A 119 -7.21 8.78 6.46
C PRO A 119 -8.01 9.36 7.63
N VAL A 120 -9.13 10.01 7.31
CA VAL A 120 -10.02 10.65 8.31
C VAL A 120 -10.59 9.65 9.32
N THR A 121 -10.91 8.44 8.86
CA THR A 121 -11.47 7.37 9.71
C THR A 121 -10.41 6.50 10.36
N SER A 122 -9.12 6.77 10.12
CA SER A 122 -7.98 5.95 10.58
C SER A 122 -8.13 4.46 10.26
N TRP A 123 -8.74 4.13 9.12
CA TRP A 123 -8.95 2.74 8.70
C TRP A 123 -7.64 1.95 8.59
N ASP A 124 -6.54 2.65 8.30
CA ASP A 124 -5.19 2.11 8.17
C ASP A 124 -4.60 1.68 9.53
N GLY A 125 -5.22 2.08 10.64
CA GLY A 125 -4.93 1.52 11.97
C GLY A 125 -5.19 0.01 12.06
N ALA A 126 -6.12 -0.54 11.26
CA ALA A 126 -6.31 -1.99 11.13
C ALA A 126 -5.09 -2.72 10.53
N LEU A 127 -4.20 -1.96 9.85
CA LEU A 127 -2.94 -2.43 9.28
C LEU A 127 -1.73 -2.04 10.12
N LEU A 128 -1.95 -1.54 11.35
CA LEU A 128 -0.91 -1.01 12.25
C LEU A 128 -0.14 0.18 11.66
N LEU A 129 -0.81 0.96 10.81
CA LEU A 129 -0.30 2.22 10.26
C LEU A 129 -0.99 3.37 11.00
N THR A 130 -0.25 4.01 11.92
CA THR A 130 -0.70 5.14 12.75
C THR A 130 0.40 6.17 12.93
#